data_AF-A0A495XD20-F1
#
_entry.id   AF-A0A495XD20-F1
#
_cell.length_a   1.000
_cell.length_b   1.000
_cell.length_c   1.000
_cell.angle_alpha   90.00
_cell.angle_beta   90.00
_cell.angle_gamma   90.00
#
_symmetry.space_group_name_H-M   'P 1'
#
loop_
_entity.id
_entity.type
_entity.pdbx_description
1 polymer ?
#
loop_
_entity_poly.entity_id
_entity_poly.type
_entity_poly.pdbx_seq_one_letter_code
_entity_poly.pdbx_strand_id
1 'polypeptide(L)'
;MSPQHRALATREAILRAAAEEFDRVGYDAAPLSAILERSGVTKGAFYFHFTSKEALAAAIVQIQDDTWPRLADRWRDRAIDPLSTLVGLFDEAVSLLSRDVVLRAGVRLAADRELGYPGLASAHLRWEKVLADLLAAAGDAGQLRSGVDPEAAARMLTSAALGARLISSATSRCADYPERMREVWRFVLPGLATDEWTASVLRMFADRQVL
;
A
#
# COMPACT_ATOMS: atom_id res chain seq x y z
N MET A 1 23.20 -4.76 23.91
CA MET A 1 21.85 -5.16 23.43
C MET A 1 21.46 -6.50 24.03
N SER A 2 20.22 -6.64 24.52
CA SER A 2 19.68 -7.90 25.03
C SER A 2 19.64 -8.98 23.93
N PRO A 3 19.65 -10.28 24.28
CA PRO A 3 19.52 -11.36 23.30
C PRO A 3 18.27 -11.22 22.42
N GLN A 4 17.16 -10.76 22.99
CA GLN A 4 15.90 -10.55 22.29
C GLN A 4 15.99 -9.41 21.26
N HIS A 5 16.63 -8.28 21.60
CA HIS A 5 16.84 -7.19 20.63
C HIS A 5 17.74 -7.62 19.46
N ARG A 6 18.72 -8.49 19.71
CA ARG A 6 19.58 -9.02 18.65
C ARG A 6 18.81 -9.92 17.69
N ALA A 7 17.99 -10.83 18.23
CA ALA A 7 17.12 -11.72 17.44
C ALA A 7 16.12 -10.93 16.59
N LEU A 8 15.52 -9.86 17.12
CA LEU A 8 14.62 -8.99 16.37
C LEU A 8 15.35 -8.27 15.23
N ALA A 9 16.50 -7.66 15.51
CA ALA A 9 17.30 -6.98 14.48
C ALA A 9 17.76 -7.93 13.36
N THR A 10 18.18 -9.16 13.69
CA THR A 10 18.52 -10.18 12.69
C THR A 10 17.31 -10.55 11.84
N ARG A 11 16.15 -10.75 12.46
CA ARG A 11 14.91 -11.05 11.73
C ARG A 11 14.52 -9.93 10.77
N GLU A 12 14.62 -8.67 11.20
CA GLU A 12 14.33 -7.49 10.37
C GLU A 12 15.33 -7.34 9.22
N ALA A 13 16.62 -7.60 9.44
CA ALA A 13 17.64 -7.58 8.40
C ALA A 13 17.36 -8.62 7.30
N ILE A 14 16.96 -9.84 7.69
CA ILE A 14 16.57 -10.90 6.73
C ILE A 14 15.34 -10.47 5.92
N LEU A 15 14.30 -9.94 6.59
CA LEU A 15 13.08 -9.48 5.92
C LEU A 15 13.36 -8.37 4.90
N ARG A 16 14.14 -7.37 5.29
CA ARG A 16 14.50 -6.26 4.41
C ARG A 16 15.32 -6.75 3.22
N ALA A 17 16.33 -7.57 3.45
CA ALA A 17 17.15 -8.13 2.37
C ALA A 17 16.30 -8.96 1.39
N ALA A 18 15.40 -9.78 1.90
CA ALA A 18 14.48 -10.56 1.07
C ALA A 18 13.53 -9.67 0.27
N ALA A 19 12.94 -8.65 0.90
CA ALA A 19 12.07 -7.69 0.23
C ALA A 19 12.79 -6.95 -0.90
N GLU A 20 14.01 -6.46 -0.68
CA GLU A 20 14.83 -5.83 -1.71
C GLU A 20 15.11 -6.76 -2.88
N GLU A 21 15.40 -8.03 -2.61
CA GLU A 21 15.68 -9.01 -3.66
C GLU A 21 14.41 -9.38 -4.44
N PHE A 22 13.28 -9.59 -3.76
CA PHE A 22 11.98 -9.83 -4.40
C PHE A 22 11.50 -8.63 -5.21
N ASP A 23 11.70 -7.41 -4.73
CA ASP A 23 11.39 -6.18 -5.47
C ASP A 23 12.27 -6.06 -6.74
N ARG A 24 13.53 -6.49 -6.66
CA ARG A 24 14.50 -6.40 -7.76
C ARG A 24 14.26 -7.43 -8.87
N VAL A 25 14.08 -8.71 -8.53
CA VAL A 25 14.04 -9.80 -9.53
C VAL A 25 12.77 -10.64 -9.49
N GLY A 26 11.85 -10.38 -8.56
CA GLY A 26 10.68 -11.22 -8.33
C GLY A 26 11.00 -12.41 -7.40
N TYR A 27 9.94 -13.07 -6.93
CA TYR A 27 10.08 -14.17 -5.97
C TYR A 27 10.86 -15.35 -6.55
N ASP A 28 10.45 -15.88 -7.70
CA ASP A 28 11.03 -17.12 -8.25
C ASP A 28 12.52 -16.98 -8.58
N ALA A 29 12.90 -15.83 -9.15
CA ALA A 29 14.28 -15.57 -9.57
C ALA A 29 15.21 -15.16 -8.41
N ALA A 30 14.70 -14.89 -7.20
CA ALA A 30 15.52 -14.50 -6.05
C ALA A 30 16.14 -15.73 -5.35
N PRO A 31 17.47 -15.98 -5.45
CA PRO A 31 18.07 -17.11 -4.77
C PRO A 31 18.26 -16.82 -3.28
N LEU A 32 18.10 -17.84 -2.42
CA LEU A 32 18.33 -17.71 -0.98
C LEU A 32 19.75 -17.23 -0.66
N SER A 33 20.75 -17.62 -1.47
CA SER A 33 22.13 -17.16 -1.30
C SER A 33 22.28 -15.63 -1.41
N ALA A 34 21.60 -14.99 -2.37
CA ALA A 34 21.64 -13.54 -2.51
C ALA A 34 20.98 -12.82 -1.32
N ILE A 35 19.90 -13.40 -0.78
CA ILE A 35 19.25 -12.87 0.43
C ILE A 35 20.19 -12.96 1.62
N LEU A 36 20.87 -14.10 1.82
CA LEU A 36 21.83 -14.29 2.89
C LEU A 36 23.00 -13.31 2.79
N GLU A 37 23.59 -13.18 1.60
CA GLU A 37 24.68 -12.25 1.31
C GLU A 37 24.28 -10.81 1.63
N ARG A 38 23.13 -10.35 1.11
CA ARG A 38 22.61 -9.00 1.34
C ARG A 38 22.28 -8.74 2.81
N SER A 39 21.75 -9.73 3.51
CA SER A 39 21.39 -9.61 4.93
C SER A 39 22.61 -9.66 5.86
N GLY A 40 23.76 -10.15 5.38
CA GLY A 40 24.95 -10.41 6.19
C GLY A 40 24.76 -11.56 7.20
N VAL A 41 23.69 -12.35 7.06
CA VAL A 41 23.32 -13.40 8.02
C VAL A 41 23.73 -14.77 7.49
N THR A 42 24.20 -15.64 8.40
CA THR A 42 24.55 -17.02 8.02
C THR A 42 23.31 -17.86 7.73
N LYS A 43 23.48 -18.93 6.94
CA LYS A 43 22.41 -19.90 6.65
C LYS A 43 21.79 -20.50 7.94
N GLY A 44 22.61 -20.77 8.96
CA GLY A 44 22.11 -21.28 10.25
C GLY A 44 21.25 -20.26 11.00
N ALA A 45 21.68 -19.00 11.06
CA ALA A 45 20.90 -17.93 11.68
C ALA A 45 19.62 -17.61 10.89
N PHE A 46 19.62 -17.77 9.56
CA PHE A 46 18.40 -17.72 8.77
C PHE A 46 17.38 -18.77 9.20
N TYR A 47 17.78 -20.04 9.29
CA TYR A 47 16.86 -21.13 9.65
C TYR A 47 16.37 -21.07 11.10
N PHE A 48 17.07 -20.35 11.97
CA PHE A 48 16.57 -20.02 13.30
C PHE A 48 15.32 -19.12 13.25
N HIS A 49 15.21 -18.24 12.26
CA HIS A 49 14.09 -17.30 12.12
C HIS A 49 13.02 -17.74 11.11
N PHE A 50 13.41 -18.42 10.03
CA PHE A 50 12.52 -18.81 8.94
C PHE A 50 12.81 -20.24 8.48
N THR A 51 11.80 -21.08 8.44
CA THR A 51 11.94 -22.49 8.05
C THR A 51 12.26 -22.67 6.56
N SER A 52 11.87 -21.70 5.71
CA SER A 52 12.13 -21.71 4.28
C SER A 52 12.04 -20.30 3.66
N LYS A 53 12.35 -20.21 2.35
CA LYS A 53 12.14 -18.98 1.56
C LYS A 53 10.66 -18.64 1.40
N GLU A 54 9.80 -19.67 1.33
CA GLU A 54 8.34 -19.55 1.28
C GLU A 54 7.82 -18.99 2.61
N ALA A 55 8.33 -19.49 3.75
CA ALA A 55 7.96 -18.98 5.08
C ALA A 55 8.39 -17.51 5.26
N LEU A 56 9.55 -17.13 4.72
CA LEU A 56 10.01 -15.75 4.68
C LEU A 56 9.09 -14.87 3.82
N ALA A 57 8.72 -15.30 2.61
CA ALA A 57 7.79 -14.56 1.76
C ALA A 57 6.40 -14.42 2.39
N ALA A 58 5.89 -15.48 3.01
CA ALA A 58 4.63 -15.44 3.76
C ALA A 58 4.68 -14.42 4.91
N ALA A 59 5.81 -14.33 5.62
CA ALA A 59 5.98 -13.32 6.66
C ALA A 59 5.98 -11.89 6.10
N ILE A 60 6.52 -11.66 4.91
CA ILE A 60 6.46 -10.34 4.24
C ILE A 60 5.02 -10.00 3.81
N VAL A 61 4.27 -10.98 3.28
CA VAL A 61 2.84 -10.80 2.95
C VAL A 61 2.02 -10.48 4.19
N GLN A 62 2.31 -11.13 5.33
CA GLN A 62 1.60 -10.84 6.57
C GLN A 62 1.82 -9.40 7.05
N ILE A 63 3.02 -8.83 6.86
CA ILE A 63 3.30 -7.44 7.22
C ILE A 63 2.36 -6.48 6.48
N GLN A 64 2.11 -6.70 5.19
CA GLN A 64 1.17 -5.84 4.46
C GLN A 64 -0.29 -6.08 4.86
N ASP A 65 -0.67 -7.33 5.15
CA ASP A 65 -2.02 -7.67 5.63
C ASP A 65 -2.34 -7.01 6.99
N ASP A 66 -1.35 -6.86 7.85
CA ASP A 66 -1.51 -6.16 9.13
C ASP A 66 -1.48 -4.64 8.98
N THR A 67 -0.79 -4.12 7.94
CA THR A 67 -0.56 -2.68 7.76
C THR A 67 -1.80 -1.95 7.25
N TRP A 68 -2.48 -2.49 6.22
CA TRP A 68 -3.59 -1.77 5.59
C TRP A 68 -4.81 -1.57 6.47
N PRO A 69 -5.29 -2.57 7.24
CA PRO A 69 -6.40 -2.37 8.18
C PRO A 69 -6.05 -1.32 9.24
N ARG A 70 -4.86 -1.38 9.83
CA ARG A 70 -4.40 -0.40 10.83
C ARG A 70 -4.31 0.99 10.25
N LEU A 71 -3.83 1.13 9.01
CA LEU A 71 -3.79 2.42 8.33
C LEU A 71 -5.20 2.98 8.15
N ALA A 72 -6.14 2.16 7.67
CA ALA A 72 -7.53 2.57 7.48
C ALA A 72 -8.19 2.97 8.82
N ASP A 73 -7.99 2.19 9.89
CA ASP A 73 -8.50 2.50 11.22
C ASP A 73 -7.95 3.85 11.74
N ARG A 74 -6.63 4.06 11.64
CA ARG A 74 -6.00 5.33 12.03
C ARG A 74 -6.57 6.52 11.29
N TRP A 75 -6.89 6.38 10.01
CA TRP A 75 -7.48 7.47 9.22
C TRP A 75 -8.92 7.74 9.60
N ARG A 76 -9.73 6.70 9.88
CA ARG A 76 -11.09 6.84 10.39
C ARG A 76 -11.12 7.54 11.76
N ASP A 77 -10.12 7.28 12.61
CA ASP A 77 -10.03 7.88 13.96
C ASP A 77 -9.64 9.37 13.95
N ARG A 78 -9.22 9.95 12.81
CA ARG A 78 -8.82 11.37 12.74
C ARG A 78 -10.00 12.35 12.83
N ALA A 79 -11.24 11.86 12.79
CA ALA A 79 -12.46 12.66 12.85
C ALA A 79 -12.47 13.82 11.83
N ILE A 80 -11.91 13.58 10.64
CA ILE A 80 -12.04 14.47 9.48
C ILE A 80 -13.14 13.95 8.57
N ASP A 81 -13.52 14.75 7.59
CA ASP A 81 -14.62 14.42 6.71
C ASP A 81 -14.31 13.19 5.81
N PRO A 82 -15.33 12.43 5.36
CA PRO A 82 -15.11 11.13 4.70
C PRO A 82 -14.27 11.18 3.43
N LEU A 83 -14.50 12.16 2.55
CA LEU A 83 -13.74 12.28 1.30
C LEU A 83 -12.29 12.73 1.55
N SER A 84 -12.05 13.61 2.52
CA SER A 84 -10.68 13.94 2.97
C SER A 84 -9.98 12.72 3.61
N THR A 85 -10.73 11.91 4.36
CA THR A 85 -10.23 10.65 4.93
C THR A 85 -9.79 9.70 3.82
N LEU A 86 -10.59 9.55 2.76
CA LEU A 86 -10.28 8.71 1.61
C LEU A 86 -9.03 9.18 0.86
N VAL A 87 -8.95 10.47 0.52
CA VAL A 87 -7.81 11.03 -0.23
C VAL A 87 -6.53 10.90 0.58
N GLY A 88 -6.59 11.22 1.87
CA GLY A 88 -5.44 11.12 2.75
C GLY A 88 -4.99 9.68 3.01
N LEU A 89 -5.93 8.76 3.20
CA LEU A 89 -5.65 7.32 3.30
C LEU A 89 -4.90 6.81 2.07
N PHE A 90 -5.34 7.21 0.87
CA PHE A 90 -4.67 6.88 -0.38
C PHE A 90 -3.26 7.49 -0.46
N ASP A 91 -3.10 8.78 -0.16
CA ASP A 91 -1.80 9.45 -0.21
C ASP A 91 -0.78 8.78 0.73
N GLU A 92 -1.19 8.44 1.96
CA GLU A 92 -0.32 7.75 2.92
C GLU A 92 0.02 6.33 2.44
N ALA A 93 -0.96 5.57 1.91
CA ALA A 93 -0.72 4.23 1.36
C ALA A 93 0.28 4.27 0.18
N VAL A 94 0.13 5.23 -0.71
CA VAL A 94 1.01 5.45 -1.87
C VAL A 94 2.42 5.84 -1.43
N SER A 95 2.52 6.74 -0.45
CA SER A 95 3.79 7.15 0.14
C SER A 95 4.52 5.96 0.78
N LEU A 96 3.80 5.14 1.55
CA LEU A 96 4.34 3.91 2.15
C LEU A 96 4.87 2.95 1.09
N LEU A 97 4.12 2.70 0.02
CA LEU A 97 4.56 1.81 -1.07
C LEU A 97 5.79 2.34 -1.83
N SER A 98 5.96 3.66 -1.91
CA SER A 98 7.15 4.25 -2.54
C SER A 98 8.40 4.15 -1.66
N ARG A 99 8.26 4.25 -0.32
CA ARG A 99 9.39 4.36 0.62
C ARG A 99 9.74 3.07 1.34
N ASP A 100 8.78 2.17 1.54
CA ASP A 100 8.96 0.92 2.27
C ASP A 100 9.01 -0.27 1.31
N VAL A 101 10.21 -0.77 1.09
CA VAL A 101 10.47 -1.94 0.23
C VAL A 101 9.81 -3.21 0.76
N VAL A 102 9.65 -3.36 2.08
CA VAL A 102 9.02 -4.55 2.69
C VAL A 102 7.53 -4.56 2.38
N LEU A 103 6.85 -3.43 2.57
CA LEU A 103 5.44 -3.30 2.20
C LEU A 103 5.23 -3.48 0.69
N ARG A 104 6.08 -2.86 -0.13
CA ARG A 104 6.02 -2.98 -1.58
C ARG A 104 6.21 -4.43 -2.05
N ALA A 105 7.20 -5.13 -1.51
CA ALA A 105 7.43 -6.54 -1.80
C ALA A 105 6.25 -7.40 -1.34
N GLY A 106 5.66 -7.12 -0.18
CA GLY A 106 4.46 -7.82 0.30
C GLY A 106 3.28 -7.69 -0.65
N VAL A 107 3.00 -6.48 -1.15
CA VAL A 107 1.92 -6.25 -2.13
C VAL A 107 2.22 -6.94 -3.46
N ARG A 108 3.47 -6.94 -3.92
CA ARG A 108 3.87 -7.67 -5.13
C ARG A 108 3.68 -9.18 -4.97
N LEU A 109 4.15 -9.75 -3.86
CA LEU A 109 4.01 -11.17 -3.54
C LEU A 109 2.55 -11.60 -3.43
N ALA A 110 1.70 -10.76 -2.81
CA ALA A 110 0.27 -11.01 -2.74
C ALA A 110 -0.35 -11.05 -4.15
N ALA A 111 -0.02 -10.08 -5.00
CA ALA A 111 -0.50 -10.04 -6.39
C ALA A 111 0.00 -11.22 -7.24
N ASP A 112 1.28 -11.61 -7.11
CA ASP A 112 1.85 -12.76 -7.84
C ASP A 112 1.15 -14.07 -7.42
N ARG A 113 0.78 -14.23 -6.13
CA ARG A 113 -0.02 -15.37 -5.66
C ARG A 113 -1.43 -15.38 -6.25
N GLU A 114 -2.05 -14.21 -6.40
CA GLU A 114 -3.39 -14.08 -6.99
C GLU A 114 -3.38 -14.42 -8.49
N LEU A 115 -2.31 -14.10 -9.21
CA LEU A 115 -2.12 -14.47 -10.62
C LEU A 115 -1.81 -15.98 -10.82
N GLY A 116 -1.27 -16.65 -9.80
CA GLY A 116 -0.94 -18.08 -9.82
C GLY A 116 -2.00 -19.02 -9.19
N TYR A 117 -2.86 -18.52 -8.30
CA TYR A 117 -3.86 -19.29 -7.56
C TYR A 117 -5.18 -18.51 -7.41
N PRO A 118 -6.15 -18.66 -8.34
CA PRO A 118 -7.45 -18.01 -8.22
C PRO A 118 -8.22 -18.55 -7.01
N GLY A 119 -8.68 -17.66 -6.11
CA GLY A 119 -9.60 -18.01 -5.01
C GLY A 119 -9.28 -17.48 -3.61
N LEU A 120 -8.14 -16.84 -3.38
CA LEU A 120 -7.91 -16.05 -2.17
C LEU A 120 -8.62 -14.71 -2.32
N ALA A 121 -9.50 -14.34 -1.38
CA ALA A 121 -10.10 -13.01 -1.35
C ALA A 121 -8.99 -11.96 -1.34
N SER A 122 -8.81 -11.30 -2.49
CA SER A 122 -7.65 -10.46 -2.73
C SER A 122 -7.59 -9.34 -1.71
N ALA A 123 -6.37 -8.94 -1.31
CA ALA A 123 -6.20 -7.73 -0.49
C ALA A 123 -6.87 -6.52 -1.16
N HIS A 124 -6.99 -6.56 -2.49
CA HIS A 124 -7.72 -5.62 -3.32
C HIS A 124 -9.24 -5.56 -3.03
N LEU A 125 -9.93 -6.69 -2.82
CA LEU A 125 -11.36 -6.68 -2.46
C LEU A 125 -11.61 -6.05 -1.09
N ARG A 126 -10.73 -6.27 -0.12
CA ARG A 126 -10.82 -5.62 1.20
C ARG A 126 -10.60 -4.12 1.09
N TRP A 127 -9.62 -3.71 0.30
CA TRP A 127 -9.33 -2.30 0.03
C TRP A 127 -10.49 -1.60 -0.68
N GLU A 128 -11.03 -2.21 -1.73
CA GLU A 128 -12.18 -1.69 -2.47
C GLU A 128 -13.38 -1.45 -1.56
N LYS A 129 -13.69 -2.40 -0.65
CA LYS A 129 -14.77 -2.21 0.32
C LYS A 129 -14.54 -1.00 1.23
N VAL A 130 -13.33 -0.82 1.76
CA VAL A 130 -13.01 0.35 2.60
C VAL A 130 -13.24 1.66 1.83
N LEU A 131 -12.87 1.71 0.56
CA LEU A 131 -13.09 2.88 -0.28
C LEU A 131 -14.57 3.11 -0.57
N ALA A 132 -15.32 2.06 -0.88
CA ALA A 132 -16.76 2.16 -1.13
C ALA A 132 -17.51 2.68 0.11
N ASP A 133 -17.16 2.18 1.30
CA ASP A 133 -17.77 2.63 2.55
C ASP A 133 -17.46 4.13 2.82
N LEU A 134 -16.22 4.58 2.56
CA LEU A 134 -15.86 6.01 2.68
C LEU A 134 -16.54 6.89 1.63
N LEU A 135 -16.69 6.40 0.40
CA LEU A 135 -17.39 7.12 -0.67
C LEU A 135 -18.89 7.22 -0.38
N ALA A 136 -19.51 6.16 0.17
CA ALA A 136 -20.91 6.20 0.57
C ALA A 136 -21.13 7.27 1.65
N ALA A 137 -20.29 7.28 2.70
CA ALA A 137 -20.32 8.30 3.73
C ALA A 137 -20.06 9.71 3.18
N ALA A 138 -19.19 9.86 2.18
CA ALA A 138 -18.95 11.13 1.49
C ALA A 138 -20.19 11.60 0.71
N GLY A 139 -20.94 10.66 0.10
CA GLY A 139 -22.22 10.93 -0.56
C GLY A 139 -23.26 11.44 0.43
N ASP A 140 -23.41 10.76 1.57
CA ASP A 140 -24.32 11.15 2.65
C ASP A 140 -23.97 12.53 3.23
N ALA A 141 -22.69 12.88 3.24
CA ALA A 141 -22.20 14.19 3.68
C ALA A 141 -22.22 15.28 2.59
N GLY A 142 -22.79 15.02 1.41
CA GLY A 142 -22.91 16.00 0.32
C GLY A 142 -21.59 16.36 -0.38
N GLN A 143 -20.58 15.51 -0.27
CA GLN A 143 -19.22 15.76 -0.76
C GLN A 143 -19.00 15.25 -2.18
N LEU A 144 -19.85 14.31 -2.62
CA LEU A 144 -19.82 13.73 -3.96
C LEU A 144 -20.74 14.46 -4.92
N ARG A 145 -20.35 14.52 -6.19
CA ARG A 145 -21.22 15.04 -7.26
C ARG A 145 -22.44 14.15 -7.46
N SER A 146 -23.53 14.75 -7.94
CA SER A 146 -24.74 14.03 -8.32
C SER A 146 -24.45 12.96 -9.37
N GLY A 147 -24.96 11.74 -9.15
CA GLY A 147 -24.82 10.61 -10.07
C GLY A 147 -23.55 9.77 -9.88
N VAL A 148 -22.69 10.12 -8.91
CA VAL A 148 -21.58 9.24 -8.51
C VAL A 148 -22.13 8.03 -7.77
N ASP A 149 -21.87 6.83 -8.29
CA ASP A 149 -22.05 5.57 -7.58
C ASP A 149 -20.79 5.28 -6.74
N PRO A 150 -20.89 5.24 -5.39
CA PRO A 150 -19.76 4.94 -4.50
C PRO A 150 -19.02 3.65 -4.83
N GLU A 151 -19.73 2.59 -5.21
CA GLU A 151 -19.10 1.31 -5.50
C GLU A 151 -18.35 1.34 -6.83
N ALA A 152 -18.96 1.94 -7.86
CA ALA A 152 -18.29 2.11 -9.16
C ALA A 152 -17.06 3.00 -9.05
N ALA A 153 -17.14 4.09 -8.26
CA ALA A 153 -16.01 4.95 -7.98
C ALA A 153 -14.89 4.21 -7.22
N ALA A 154 -15.24 3.37 -6.23
CA ALA A 154 -14.27 2.54 -5.51
C ALA A 154 -13.54 1.54 -6.41
N ARG A 155 -14.28 0.84 -7.28
CA ARG A 155 -13.72 -0.07 -8.31
C ARG A 155 -12.76 0.66 -9.25
N MET A 156 -13.18 1.83 -9.75
CA MET A 156 -12.37 2.65 -10.64
C MET A 156 -11.09 3.13 -9.96
N LEU A 157 -11.17 3.62 -8.72
CA LEU A 157 -10.01 4.10 -7.96
C LEU A 157 -9.03 2.97 -7.68
N THR A 158 -9.53 1.80 -7.28
CA THR A 158 -8.73 0.59 -7.05
C THR A 158 -8.02 0.16 -8.33
N SER A 159 -8.73 0.15 -9.47
CA SER A 159 -8.18 -0.19 -10.78
C SER A 159 -7.10 0.79 -11.24
N ALA A 160 -7.35 2.10 -11.09
CA ALA A 160 -6.39 3.14 -11.45
C ALA A 160 -5.12 3.06 -10.58
N ALA A 161 -5.29 2.86 -9.27
CA ALA A 161 -4.17 2.74 -8.33
C ALA A 161 -3.34 1.48 -8.60
N LEU A 162 -3.97 0.35 -8.89
CA LEU A 162 -3.28 -0.88 -9.26
C LEU A 162 -2.53 -0.71 -10.59
N GLY A 163 -3.17 -0.14 -11.61
CA GLY A 163 -2.54 0.13 -12.91
C GLY A 163 -1.34 1.07 -12.80
N ALA A 164 -1.49 2.17 -12.06
CA ALA A 164 -0.41 3.11 -11.78
C ALA A 164 0.76 2.42 -11.04
N ARG A 165 0.48 1.58 -10.05
CA ARG A 165 1.49 0.82 -9.30
C ARG A 165 2.21 -0.19 -10.19
N LEU A 166 1.49 -0.93 -11.03
CA LEU A 166 2.07 -1.94 -11.93
C LEU A 166 3.05 -1.30 -12.91
N ILE A 167 2.65 -0.20 -13.56
CA ILE A 167 3.53 0.53 -14.49
C ILE A 167 4.73 1.10 -13.72
N SER A 168 4.49 1.76 -12.59
CA SER A 168 5.55 2.34 -11.76
C SER A 168 6.54 1.29 -11.22
N SER A 169 6.05 0.11 -10.85
CA SER A 169 6.90 -1.01 -10.44
C SER A 169 7.80 -1.48 -11.58
N ALA A 170 7.28 -1.50 -12.82
CA ALA A 170 8.03 -1.94 -13.99
C ALA A 170 9.05 -0.90 -14.50
N THR A 171 8.76 0.39 -14.33
CA THR A 171 9.59 1.47 -14.90
C THR A 171 10.53 2.13 -13.89
N SER A 172 10.15 2.19 -12.60
CA SER A 172 10.85 3.00 -11.60
C SER A 172 10.95 2.34 -10.22
N ARG A 173 10.50 1.10 -10.06
CA ARG A 173 10.38 0.41 -8.75
C ARG A 173 9.54 1.21 -7.74
N CYS A 174 8.41 1.74 -8.21
CA CYS A 174 7.47 2.56 -7.43
C CYS A 174 8.01 3.93 -7.00
N ALA A 175 9.15 4.40 -7.52
CA ALA A 175 9.68 5.72 -7.17
C ALA A 175 8.80 6.86 -7.70
N ASP A 176 8.21 6.71 -8.90
CA ASP A 176 7.27 7.66 -9.50
C ASP A 176 5.80 7.40 -9.12
N TYR A 177 5.51 6.41 -8.26
CA TYR A 177 4.15 6.05 -7.89
C TYR A 177 3.35 7.20 -7.24
N PRO A 178 3.93 8.00 -6.33
CA PRO A 178 3.24 9.18 -5.79
C PRO A 178 2.84 10.18 -6.86
N GLU A 179 3.70 10.44 -7.84
CA GLU A 179 3.38 11.39 -8.92
C GLU A 179 2.26 10.87 -9.82
N ARG A 180 2.31 9.59 -10.19
CA ARG A 180 1.25 8.94 -10.97
C ARG A 180 -0.10 9.00 -10.26
N MET A 181 -0.12 8.86 -8.94
CA MET A 181 -1.37 8.96 -8.17
C MET A 181 -1.88 10.41 -8.07
N ARG A 182 -1.00 11.41 -8.02
CA ARG A 182 -1.41 12.82 -8.15
C ARG A 182 -2.05 13.10 -9.50
N GLU A 183 -1.53 12.51 -10.58
CA GLU A 183 -2.15 12.61 -11.90
C GLU A 183 -3.54 11.98 -11.92
N VAL A 184 -3.70 10.77 -11.34
CA VAL A 184 -5.03 10.14 -11.18
C VAL A 184 -5.98 11.09 -10.44
N TRP A 185 -5.57 11.65 -9.31
CA TRP A 185 -6.40 12.59 -8.55
C TRP A 185 -6.77 13.85 -9.32
N ARG A 186 -5.84 14.39 -10.12
CA ARG A 186 -6.07 15.57 -10.97
C ARG A 186 -7.22 15.37 -11.95
N PHE A 187 -7.40 14.15 -12.47
CA PHE A 187 -8.49 13.84 -13.39
C PHE A 187 -9.76 13.32 -12.68
N VAL A 188 -9.61 12.62 -11.55
CA VAL A 188 -10.74 11.99 -10.85
C VAL A 188 -11.47 12.96 -9.94
N LEU A 189 -10.77 13.77 -9.15
CA LEU A 189 -11.41 14.67 -8.16
C LEU A 189 -12.45 15.61 -8.79
N PRO A 190 -12.21 16.24 -9.96
CA PRO A 190 -13.22 17.11 -10.58
C PRO A 190 -14.50 16.38 -11.01
N GLY A 191 -14.43 15.07 -11.29
CA GLY A 191 -15.58 14.24 -11.62
C GLY A 191 -16.26 13.62 -10.39
N LEU A 192 -15.54 13.57 -9.26
CA LEU A 192 -15.96 12.88 -8.04
C LEU A 192 -16.53 13.86 -7.00
N ALA A 193 -15.81 14.93 -6.69
CA ALA A 193 -16.06 15.82 -5.58
C ALA A 193 -16.87 17.06 -5.98
N THR A 194 -17.69 17.56 -5.05
CA THR A 194 -18.38 18.84 -5.23
C THR A 194 -17.40 20.02 -5.23
N ASP A 195 -17.80 21.11 -5.88
CA ASP A 195 -17.00 22.34 -5.89
C ASP A 195 -16.87 22.94 -4.47
N GLU A 196 -17.91 22.77 -3.65
CA GLU A 196 -17.93 23.20 -2.25
C GLU A 196 -16.86 22.46 -1.41
N TRP A 197 -16.80 21.13 -1.53
CA TRP A 197 -15.76 20.35 -0.85
C TRP A 197 -14.37 20.73 -1.34
N THR A 198 -14.19 20.88 -2.66
CA THR A 198 -12.89 21.27 -3.25
C THR A 198 -12.42 22.61 -2.71
N ALA A 199 -13.31 23.61 -2.63
CA ALA A 199 -13.00 24.91 -2.05
C ALA A 199 -12.70 24.84 -0.54
N SER A 200 -13.38 23.97 0.21
CA SER A 200 -13.11 23.71 1.63
C SER A 200 -11.68 23.22 1.85
N VAL A 201 -11.25 22.22 1.08
CA VAL A 201 -9.92 21.61 1.21
C VAL A 201 -8.81 22.58 0.81
N LEU A 202 -8.99 23.34 -0.28
CA LEU A 202 -8.01 24.35 -0.70
C LEU A 202 -7.82 25.44 0.36
N ARG A 203 -8.89 25.86 1.05
CA ARG A 203 -8.79 26.78 2.19
C ARG A 203 -8.02 26.17 3.35
N MET A 204 -8.30 24.91 3.69
CA MET A 204 -7.58 24.19 4.75
C MET A 204 -6.06 24.08 4.49
N PHE A 205 -5.65 23.94 3.22
CA PHE A 205 -4.24 23.95 2.84
C PHE A 205 -3.63 25.35 2.75
N ALA A 206 -4.39 26.36 2.34
CA ALA A 206 -3.92 27.75 2.33
C ALA A 206 -3.66 28.28 3.76
N ASP A 207 -4.48 27.87 4.74
CA ASP A 207 -4.34 28.29 6.14
C ASP A 207 -3.20 27.55 6.89
N ARG A 208 -2.76 26.39 6.38
CA ARG A 208 -1.59 25.68 6.86
C ARG A 208 -0.41 25.98 5.95
N GLN A 209 0.33 27.08 6.18
CA GLN A 209 1.53 27.50 5.42
C GLN A 209 2.47 26.33 5.03
N VAL A 210 2.16 25.65 3.93
CA VAL A 210 2.96 24.62 3.28
C VAL A 210 2.81 24.83 1.77
N LEU A 211 3.51 25.86 1.30
CA LEU A 211 4.09 25.94 -0.04
C LEU A 211 5.57 26.24 0.15
#